data_AF-A0A941A015-F1
#
_entry.id   AF-A0A941A015-F1
#
_cell.length_a   1.000
_cell.length_b   1.000
_cell.length_c   1.000
_cell.angle_alpha   90.00
_cell.angle_beta   90.00
_cell.angle_gamma   90.00
#
_symmetry.space_group_name_H-M   'P 1'
#
loop_
_entity.id
_entity.type
_entity.pdbx_description
1 polymer ?
#
loop_
_entity_poly.entity_id
_entity_poly.type
_entity_poly.pdbx_seq_one_letter_code
_entity_poly.pdbx_strand_id
1 'polypeptide(L)'
;MESQITIRLPGTLRRRLDRVAKSVGRRRSDLARLAVQRYLDELESESAPRPYERVRDLLGSVDSGVSDLGSRHRDHLLAYFRRRG
;
A
#
# COMPACT_ATOMS: atom_id res chain seq x y z
N MET A 1 15.37 21.84 -0.56
CA MET A 1 15.32 22.94 0.43
C MET A 1 14.71 22.38 1.70
N GLU A 2 15.38 22.55 2.84
CA GLU A 2 14.79 22.20 4.14
C GLU A 2 13.78 23.29 4.53
N SER A 3 12.60 22.90 5.01
CA SER A 3 11.56 23.82 5.48
C SER A 3 11.19 23.51 6.93
N GLN A 4 10.88 24.56 7.71
CA GLN A 4 10.52 24.42 9.12
C GLN A 4 9.06 24.80 9.35
N ILE A 5 8.33 23.91 10.02
CA ILE A 5 6.93 24.13 10.42
C ILE A 5 6.85 24.05 11.95
N THR A 6 6.15 25.01 12.57
CA THR A 6 5.89 25.01 14.01
C THR A 6 4.44 24.62 14.26
N ILE A 7 4.23 23.51 14.97
CA ILE A 7 2.90 22.95 15.24
C ILE A 7 2.64 22.99 16.75
N ARG A 8 1.44 23.40 17.16
CA ARG A 8 1.00 23.28 18.55
C ARG A 8 0.56 21.85 18.82
N LEU A 9 1.30 21.13 19.67
CA LEU A 9 0.92 19.77 20.08
C LEU A 9 0.18 19.79 21.41
N PRO A 10 -0.96 19.08 21.52
CA PRO A 10 -1.58 18.80 22.81
C PRO A 10 -0.58 18.15 23.77
N GLY A 11 -0.62 18.52 25.06
CA GLY A 11 0.33 18.02 26.06
C GLY A 11 0.31 16.50 26.21
N THR A 12 -0.84 15.86 26.01
CA THR A 12 -1.00 14.40 25.99
C THR A 12 -0.23 13.76 24.83
N LEU A 13 -0.33 14.32 23.64
CA LEU A 13 0.36 13.84 22.44
C LEU A 13 1.87 14.04 22.56
N ARG A 14 2.31 15.19 23.08
CA ARG A 14 3.74 15.45 23.37
C ARG A 14 4.33 14.39 24.29
N ARG A 15 3.65 14.09 25.41
CA ARG A 15 4.10 13.06 26.37
C ARG A 15 4.16 11.67 25.73
N ARG A 16 3.19 11.33 24.88
CA ARG A 16 3.18 10.06 24.16
C ARG A 16 4.36 9.98 23.18
N LEU A 17 4.61 11.04 22.42
CA LEU A 17 5.75 11.12 21.49
C LEU A 17 7.09 11.00 22.24
N ASP A 18 7.25 11.70 23.36
CA ASP A 18 8.44 11.62 24.22
C ASP A 18 8.68 10.18 24.71
N ARG A 19 7.63 9.48 25.14
CA ARG A 19 7.73 8.10 25.63
C ARG A 19 8.15 7.12 24.54
N VAL A 20 7.51 7.20 23.37
CA VAL A 20 7.82 6.31 22.24
C VAL A 20 9.22 6.59 21.69
N ALA A 21 9.60 7.86 21.55
CA ALA A 21 10.95 8.27 21.13
C ALA A 21 12.04 7.62 21.99
N LYS A 22 11.85 7.63 23.32
CA LYS A 22 12.75 6.97 24.26
C LYS A 22 12.78 5.45 24.08
N SER A 23 11.62 4.80 23.94
CA SER A 23 11.57 3.34 23.85
C SER A 23 12.20 2.80 22.56
N VAL A 24 12.15 3.55 21.46
CA VAL A 24 12.76 3.16 20.18
C VAL A 24 14.15 3.75 19.94
N GLY A 25 14.68 4.53 20.89
CA GLY A 25 16.00 5.17 20.76
C GLY A 25 16.11 6.21 19.64
N ARG A 26 15.00 6.89 19.27
CA ARG A 26 14.97 7.87 18.17
C ARG A 26 14.66 9.28 18.66
N ARG A 27 15.04 10.30 17.88
CA ARG A 27 14.67 11.69 18.18
C ARG A 27 13.18 11.89 17.88
N ARG A 28 12.57 12.82 18.62
CA ARG A 28 11.15 13.20 18.45
C ARG A 28 10.87 13.74 17.05
N SER A 29 11.80 14.53 16.51
CA SER A 29 11.73 15.04 15.14
C SER A 29 11.77 13.93 14.10
N ASP A 30 12.54 12.86 14.33
CA ASP A 30 12.59 11.72 13.41
C ASP A 30 11.27 10.95 13.39
N LEU A 31 10.67 10.72 14.56
CA LEU A 31 9.35 10.10 14.65
C LEU A 31 8.25 10.99 14.08
N ALA A 32 8.31 12.30 14.33
CA ALA A 32 7.34 13.24 13.77
C ALA A 32 7.42 13.28 12.24
N ARG A 33 8.63 13.37 11.67
CA ARG A 33 8.84 13.31 10.22
C ARG A 33 8.30 12.01 9.62
N LEU A 34 8.62 10.87 10.22
CA LEU A 34 8.13 9.56 9.77
C LEU A 34 6.59 9.47 9.81
N ALA A 35 5.97 9.98 10.88
CA ALA A 35 4.53 9.97 11.03
C ALA A 35 3.84 10.86 9.99
N VAL A 36 4.37 12.06 9.74
CA VAL A 36 3.85 12.96 8.70
C VAL A 36 3.99 12.32 7.33
N GLN A 37 5.15 11.76 7.00
CA GLN A 37 5.36 11.10 5.71
C GLN A 37 4.37 9.97 5.48
N ARG A 38 4.25 9.03 6.44
CA ARG A 38 3.31 7.91 6.32
C ARG A 38 1.88 8.35 6.12
N TYR A 39 1.44 9.36 6.87
CA TYR A 39 0.08 9.86 6.76
C TYR A 39 -0.19 10.49 5.39
N LEU A 40 0.78 11.23 4.83
CA LEU A 40 0.66 11.78 3.48
C LEU A 40 0.65 10.66 2.42
N ASP A 41 1.56 9.69 2.52
CA ASP A 41 1.61 8.55 1.61
C ASP A 41 0.28 7.77 1.61
N GLU A 42 -0.34 7.59 2.78
CA GLU A 42 -1.67 6.97 2.94
C GLU A 42 -2.77 7.77 2.23
N LEU A 43 -2.83 9.10 2.43
CA LEU A 43 -3.81 9.96 1.76
C LEU A 43 -3.64 9.99 0.24
N GLU A 44 -2.40 10.02 -0.24
CA GLU A 44 -2.08 9.95 -1.67
C GLU A 44 -2.43 8.58 -2.26
N SER A 45 -2.21 7.50 -1.50
CA SER A 45 -2.54 6.14 -1.91
C SER A 45 -4.05 5.88 -1.94
N GLU A 46 -4.82 6.44 -1.02
CA GLU A 46 -6.29 6.40 -1.06
C GLU A 46 -6.87 7.21 -2.23
N SER A 47 -6.15 8.26 -2.66
CA SER A 47 -6.53 9.08 -3.81
C SER A 47 -6.13 8.46 -5.16
N ALA A 48 -5.19 7.51 -5.17
CA ALA A 48 -4.82 6.79 -6.38
C ALA A 48 -5.90 5.73 -6.69
N PRO A 49 -6.43 5.69 -7.94
CA PRO A 49 -7.40 4.68 -8.31
C PRO A 49 -6.79 3.30 -8.06
N ARG A 50 -7.51 2.48 -7.30
CA ARG A 50 -7.08 1.14 -6.91
C ARG A 50 -6.72 0.38 -8.20
N PRO A 51 -5.72 -0.52 -8.20
CA PRO A 51 -5.38 -1.27 -9.41
C PRO A 51 -6.58 -1.95 -10.08
N TYR A 52 -7.54 -2.43 -9.30
CA TYR A 52 -8.83 -2.94 -9.78
C TYR A 52 -9.64 -1.91 -10.58
N GLU A 53 -9.72 -0.67 -10.10
CA GLU A 53 -10.50 0.40 -10.74
C GLU A 53 -9.91 0.77 -12.11
N ARG A 54 -8.59 0.65 -12.29
CA ARG A 54 -7.91 0.93 -13.57
C ARG A 54 -8.17 -0.12 -14.65
N VAL A 55 -8.63 -1.31 -14.27
CA VAL A 55 -8.86 -2.42 -15.20
C VAL A 55 -10.31 -2.89 -15.17
N ARG A 56 -11.19 -2.20 -14.45
CA ARG A 56 -12.58 -2.63 -14.20
C ARG A 56 -13.36 -2.80 -15.49
N ASP A 57 -13.15 -1.90 -16.43
CA ASP A 57 -13.71 -1.88 -17.78
C ASP A 57 -13.10 -2.96 -18.69
N LEU A 58 -11.88 -3.41 -18.38
CA LEU A 58 -11.20 -4.49 -19.12
C LEU A 58 -11.59 -5.89 -18.61
N LEU A 59 -11.98 -6.03 -17.35
CA LEU A 59 -12.40 -7.31 -16.78
C LEU A 59 -13.66 -7.84 -17.49
N GLY A 60 -13.52 -8.99 -18.15
CA GLY A 60 -14.61 -9.61 -18.92
C GLY A 60 -14.85 -8.99 -20.30
N SER A 61 -14.04 -8.00 -20.72
CA SER A 61 -14.11 -7.40 -22.06
C SER A 61 -13.60 -8.31 -23.18
N VAL A 62 -12.83 -9.34 -22.82
CA VAL A 62 -12.25 -10.31 -23.76
C VAL A 62 -12.71 -11.71 -23.38
N ASP A 63 -13.34 -12.40 -24.33
CA ASP A 63 -13.64 -13.82 -24.20
C ASP A 63 -12.46 -14.64 -24.76
N SER A 64 -11.79 -15.40 -23.89
CA SER A 64 -10.70 -16.29 -24.28
C SER A 64 -11.18 -17.60 -24.91
N GLY A 65 -12.50 -17.88 -24.86
CA GLY A 65 -13.11 -19.14 -25.28
C GLY A 65 -12.89 -20.31 -24.32
N VAL A 66 -12.15 -20.11 -23.23
CA VAL A 66 -11.91 -21.11 -22.18
C VAL A 66 -12.55 -20.65 -20.87
N SER A 67 -13.75 -21.14 -20.61
CA SER A 67 -14.65 -20.64 -19.56
C SER A 67 -14.20 -20.92 -18.12
N ASP A 68 -13.22 -21.80 -17.93
CA ASP A 68 -12.83 -22.34 -16.61
C ASP A 68 -11.37 -22.03 -16.23
N LEU A 69 -10.70 -21.12 -16.95
CA LEU A 69 -9.29 -20.77 -16.70
C LEU A 69 -9.01 -20.39 -15.25
N GLY A 70 -9.90 -19.63 -14.59
CA GLY A 70 -9.73 -19.25 -13.19
C GLY A 70 -9.92 -20.44 -12.23
N SER A 71 -11.04 -21.16 -12.37
CA SER A 71 -11.41 -22.28 -11.49
C SER A 71 -10.51 -23.51 -11.65
N ARG A 72 -9.98 -23.74 -12.85
CA ARG A 72 -9.21 -24.94 -13.21
C ARG A 72 -7.80 -24.61 -13.70
N HIS A 73 -7.26 -23.46 -13.31
CA HIS A 73 -5.93 -22.97 -13.72
C HIS A 73 -4.84 -24.05 -13.60
N ARG A 74 -4.83 -24.82 -12.51
CA ARG A 74 -3.84 -25.88 -12.27
C ARG A 74 -3.86 -26.96 -13.36
N ASP A 75 -5.04 -27.43 -13.74
CA ASP A 75 -5.19 -28.49 -14.75
C ASP A 75 -4.73 -27.99 -16.12
N HIS A 76 -5.07 -26.75 -16.46
CA HIS A 76 -4.63 -26.09 -17.69
C HIS A 76 -3.11 -25.94 -17.76
N LEU A 77 -2.48 -25.48 -16.67
CA LEU A 77 -1.02 -25.35 -16.59
C LEU A 77 -0.32 -26.71 -16.74
N LEU A 78 -0.82 -27.75 -16.07
CA LEU A 78 -0.27 -29.10 -16.18
C LEU A 78 -0.45 -29.70 -17.58
N ALA A 79 -1.58 -29.42 -18.25
CA ALA A 79 -1.80 -29.84 -19.63
C ALA A 79 -0.90 -29.09 -20.62
N TYR A 80 -0.60 -27.81 -20.34
CA TYR A 80 0.33 -27.01 -21.14
C TYR A 80 1.77 -27.53 -21.03
N PHE A 81 2.28 -27.77 -19.83
CA PHE A 81 3.64 -28.27 -19.63
C PHE A 81 3.85 -29.65 -20.25
N ARG A 82 2.84 -30.54 -20.16
CA ARG A 82 2.90 -31.87 -20.79
C ARG A 82 2.88 -31.86 -22.32
N ARG A 83 2.34 -30.80 -22.95
CA ARG A 83 2.33 -30.66 -24.42
C ARG A 83 3.62 -30.09 -24.98
N ARG A 84 4.46 -29.48 -24.13
CA ARG A 84 5.65 -28.73 -24.53
C ARG A 84 6.97 -29.42 -24.14
N GLY A 85 6.90 -30.47 -23.32
CA GLY A 85 8.00 -31.41 -23.07
C GLY A 85 7.84 -32.64 -23.94
#